data_AF-A0A4U5UGI5-F1
#
_entry.id   AF-A0A4U5UGI5-F1
#
_cell.length_a   1.000
_cell.length_b   1.000
_cell.length_c   1.000
_cell.angle_alpha   90.00
_cell.angle_beta   90.00
_cell.angle_gamma   90.00
#
_symmetry.space_group_name_H-M   'P 1'
#
loop_
_entity.id
_entity.type
_entity.pdbx_description
1 polymer ?
#
loop_
_entity_poly.entity_id
_entity_poly.type
_entity_poly.pdbx_seq_one_letter_code
_entity_poly.pdbx_strand_id
1 'polypeptide(L)'
;MKTAVVVMLCLHQMSFSSAQECPSTHDLLNSLRQVEKMLAVHEASYQQGLRSLRKKISALHNSTMAIFKAGATCPKPEPPAHGRRLGRVFGIGHEVHFLCKPGYELIGPRTRVCLDSLKWSGQQPMCRRLNSTDNSLASFTPVARSSPSTSSYSSSSFPASAALSASSPSFSSSSPVSPLSSSLPTPPPPSSSVRPSHCTHFLGSTRCTCDVGFTISGRDNNICTDIDECRLFPLGQPGRLCVHQCVNTPGSFHCFCPAGYDLARDGRSCTDVDECENRMHNCTLEQVCVNTYGGFQCVMVGCPQMKNATYIKTSPMRCERNPCMLGDKGCTQAPNSISFHFLSVVSNMSAPRVLFRVSAARVLGDTLRFGLAGGRGRGHFSVQRSGRQTGTLLLVTPIKGPAALEAEVEMSELEHNSLLGRYLTKVTLFVSPYEF
;
A
#
# COMPACT_ATOMS: atom_id res chain seq x y z
N MET A 1 2.81 12.14 50.92
CA MET A 1 4.29 12.18 51.02
C MET A 1 4.81 12.80 52.31
N LYS A 2 4.18 13.84 52.89
CA LYS A 2 4.62 14.41 54.19
C LYS A 2 4.42 13.49 55.41
N THR A 3 3.40 12.63 55.42
CA THR A 3 3.09 11.70 56.52
C THR A 3 4.00 10.47 56.57
N ALA A 4 4.51 10.00 55.44
CA ALA A 4 5.40 8.83 55.40
C ALA A 4 6.82 9.13 55.95
N VAL A 5 7.25 10.39 55.85
CA VAL A 5 8.57 10.84 56.35
C VAL A 5 8.61 10.88 57.88
N VAL A 6 7.49 11.22 58.53
CA VAL A 6 7.40 11.32 60.00
C VAL A 6 7.47 9.94 60.68
N VAL A 7 6.92 8.90 60.05
CA VAL A 7 6.91 7.52 60.61
C VAL A 7 8.29 6.89 60.57
N MET A 8 9.08 7.15 59.51
CA MET A 8 10.47 6.68 59.43
C MET A 8 11.40 7.38 60.43
N LEU A 9 11.08 8.60 60.85
CA LEU A 9 11.83 9.35 61.86
C LEU A 9 11.56 8.89 63.29
N CYS A 10 10.43 8.24 63.58
CA CYS A 10 10.09 7.81 64.95
C CYS A 10 10.61 6.40 65.32
N LEU A 11 10.87 5.53 64.34
CA LEU A 11 11.43 4.19 64.59
C LEU A 11 12.93 4.21 64.93
N HIS A 12 13.61 5.35 64.76
CA HIS A 12 15.01 5.57 65.11
C HIS A 12 15.13 6.80 66.01
N GLN A 13 15.00 6.67 67.34
CA GLN A 13 15.46 7.76 68.21
C GLN A 13 16.16 7.27 69.48
N MET A 14 17.48 7.34 69.45
CA MET A 14 18.29 7.96 70.51
C MET A 14 19.07 9.02 69.73
N SER A 15 18.85 10.33 69.81
CA SER A 15 18.65 11.20 70.96
C SER A 15 18.35 12.59 70.39
N PHE A 16 17.33 13.30 70.88
CA PHE A 16 17.33 14.73 71.26
C PHE A 16 15.90 15.26 71.40
N SER A 17 15.71 16.01 72.49
CA SER A 17 14.55 16.80 72.91
C SER A 17 13.61 17.33 71.83
N SER A 18 12.36 16.87 71.85
CA SER A 18 11.16 17.72 71.95
C SER A 18 9.92 16.81 71.99
N ALA A 19 9.04 17.04 72.95
CA ALA A 19 7.82 16.28 73.14
C ALA A 19 6.86 16.42 71.96
N GLN A 20 6.58 15.33 71.24
CA GLN A 20 5.39 15.20 70.41
C GLN A 20 4.93 13.73 70.46
N GLU A 21 3.78 13.48 71.08
CA GLU A 21 3.21 12.15 71.31
C GLU A 21 2.99 11.39 69.99
N CYS A 22 3.53 10.17 69.91
CA CYS A 22 3.26 9.25 68.81
C CYS A 22 1.83 8.67 68.94
N PRO A 23 1.04 8.58 67.84
CA PRO A 23 -0.29 8.01 67.89
C PRO A 23 -0.23 6.52 68.25
N SER A 24 -1.17 6.06 69.08
CA SER A 24 -1.19 4.69 69.58
C SER A 24 -1.36 3.68 68.44
N THR A 25 -0.80 2.48 68.59
CA THR A 25 -0.97 1.38 67.62
C THR A 25 -2.45 1.04 67.35
N HIS A 26 -3.33 1.36 68.31
CA HIS A 26 -4.77 1.21 68.19
C HIS A 26 -5.39 2.18 67.17
N ASP A 27 -4.92 3.44 67.12
CA ASP A 27 -5.43 4.46 66.21
C ASP A 27 -5.06 4.19 64.75
N LEU A 28 -3.87 3.61 64.54
CA LEU A 28 -3.40 3.18 63.22
C LEU A 28 -4.20 1.99 62.68
N LEU A 29 -4.52 1.01 63.53
CA LEU A 29 -5.39 -0.13 63.19
C LEU A 29 -6.82 0.32 62.86
N ASN A 30 -7.37 1.28 63.61
CA ASN A 30 -8.68 1.84 63.34
C ASN A 30 -8.71 2.61 62.01
N SER A 31 -7.66 3.38 61.72
CA SER A 31 -7.50 4.10 60.46
C SER A 31 -7.39 3.16 59.25
N LEU A 32 -6.63 2.07 59.38
CA LEU A 32 -6.52 1.04 58.32
C LEU A 32 -7.85 0.33 58.06
N ARG A 33 -8.59 -0.04 59.12
CA ARG A 33 -9.95 -0.60 58.98
C ARG A 33 -10.92 0.37 58.30
N GLN A 34 -10.76 1.67 58.52
CA GLN A 34 -11.59 2.69 57.88
C GLN A 34 -11.26 2.85 56.38
N VAL A 35 -9.98 2.77 56.01
CA VAL A 35 -9.55 2.76 54.59
C VAL A 35 -10.04 1.49 53.89
N GLU A 36 -9.96 0.32 54.53
CA GLU A 36 -10.45 -0.95 53.97
C GLU A 36 -11.97 -0.92 53.72
N LYS A 37 -12.75 -0.35 54.66
CA LYS A 37 -14.18 -0.12 54.46
C LYS A 37 -14.47 0.85 53.31
N MET A 38 -13.68 1.90 53.16
CA MET A 38 -13.82 2.85 52.06
C MET A 38 -13.54 2.20 50.71
N LEU A 39 -12.49 1.39 50.62
CA LEU A 39 -12.16 0.61 49.41
C LEU A 39 -13.26 -0.37 49.04
N ALA A 40 -13.85 -1.07 50.02
CA ALA A 40 -14.98 -1.97 49.78
C ALA A 40 -16.21 -1.25 49.20
N VAL A 41 -16.50 -0.03 49.67
CA VAL A 41 -17.60 0.80 49.15
C VAL A 41 -17.31 1.27 47.72
N HIS A 42 -16.06 1.65 47.44
CA HIS A 42 -15.66 2.08 46.09
C HIS A 42 -15.72 0.93 45.08
N GLU A 43 -15.26 -0.26 45.46
CA GLU A 43 -15.38 -1.48 44.65
C GLU A 43 -16.86 -1.81 44.38
N ALA A 44 -17.72 -1.76 45.39
CA ALA A 44 -19.16 -2.01 45.21
C ALA A 44 -19.82 -1.01 44.24
N SER A 45 -19.46 0.28 44.35
CA SER A 45 -19.92 1.34 43.43
C SER A 45 -19.43 1.11 42.00
N TYR A 46 -18.16 0.76 41.84
CA TYR A 46 -17.55 0.44 40.54
C TYR A 46 -18.23 -0.77 39.87
N GLN A 47 -18.46 -1.85 40.63
CA GLN A 47 -19.18 -3.03 40.15
C GLN A 47 -20.63 -2.71 39.78
N GLN A 48 -21.29 -1.81 40.50
CA GLN A 48 -22.64 -1.34 40.15
C GLN A 48 -22.64 -0.51 38.86
N GLY A 49 -21.62 0.33 38.65
CA GLY A 49 -21.40 1.05 37.39
C GLY A 49 -21.22 0.10 36.20
N LEU A 50 -20.39 -0.93 36.36
CA LEU A 50 -20.18 -1.99 35.35
C LEU A 50 -21.47 -2.76 35.03
N ARG A 51 -22.28 -3.11 36.05
CA ARG A 51 -23.59 -3.75 35.85
C ARG A 51 -24.57 -2.85 35.08
N SER A 52 -24.60 -1.56 35.38
CA SER A 52 -25.43 -0.58 34.68
C SER A 52 -24.98 -0.40 33.21
N LEU A 53 -23.66 -0.34 32.99
CA LEU A 53 -23.08 -0.27 31.65
C LEU A 53 -23.40 -1.52 30.82
N ARG A 54 -23.24 -2.72 31.41
CA ARG A 54 -23.63 -3.98 30.74
C ARG A 54 -25.11 -4.00 30.35
N LYS A 55 -26.01 -3.53 31.23
CA LYS A 55 -27.44 -3.39 30.89
C LYS A 55 -27.67 -2.43 29.73
N LYS A 56 -26.96 -1.29 29.68
CA LYS A 56 -27.04 -0.33 28.55
C LYS A 56 -26.51 -0.95 27.26
N ILE A 57 -25.41 -1.69 27.31
CA ILE A 57 -24.85 -2.41 26.13
C ILE A 57 -25.84 -3.48 25.64
N SER A 58 -26.41 -4.29 26.54
CA SER A 58 -27.40 -5.29 26.17
C SER A 58 -28.70 -4.68 25.62
N ALA A 59 -29.14 -3.54 26.15
CA ALA A 59 -30.28 -2.80 25.60
C ALA A 59 -29.97 -2.25 24.20
N LEU A 60 -28.77 -1.69 23.99
CA LEU A 60 -28.33 -1.24 22.68
C LEU A 60 -28.23 -2.42 21.68
N HIS A 61 -27.74 -3.57 22.13
CA HIS A 61 -27.67 -4.81 21.33
C HIS A 61 -29.06 -5.35 20.98
N ASN A 62 -30.02 -5.32 21.91
CA ASN A 62 -31.40 -5.73 21.62
C ASN A 62 -32.12 -4.74 20.70
N SER A 63 -31.85 -3.43 20.84
CA SER A 63 -32.38 -2.42 19.91
C SER A 63 -31.78 -2.57 18.51
N THR A 64 -30.49 -2.87 18.37
CA THR A 64 -29.90 -3.17 17.06
C THR A 64 -30.39 -4.50 16.49
N MET A 65 -30.58 -5.54 17.31
CA MET A 65 -31.13 -6.83 16.87
C MET A 65 -32.63 -6.78 16.53
N ALA A 66 -33.39 -5.85 17.11
CA ALA A 66 -34.77 -5.58 16.71
C ALA A 66 -34.84 -4.91 15.31
N ILE A 67 -33.86 -4.08 14.96
CA ILE A 67 -33.73 -3.48 13.62
C ILE A 67 -33.38 -4.55 12.57
N PHE A 68 -32.58 -5.56 12.92
CA PHE A 68 -32.24 -6.67 12.01
C PHE A 68 -33.36 -7.68 11.76
N LYS A 69 -34.49 -7.63 12.49
CA LYS A 69 -35.59 -8.60 12.37
C LYS A 69 -36.72 -8.20 11.40
N ALA A 70 -36.70 -6.99 10.85
CA ALA A 70 -37.56 -6.60 9.74
C ALA A 70 -36.68 -6.44 8.50
N GLY A 71 -36.97 -7.18 7.42
CA GLY A 71 -36.23 -7.16 6.16
C GLY A 71 -36.36 -5.83 5.39
N ALA A 72 -35.96 -4.73 6.02
CA ALA A 72 -36.01 -3.39 5.48
C ALA A 72 -34.86 -3.25 4.46
N THR A 73 -35.23 -3.27 3.17
CA THR A 73 -34.30 -3.14 2.05
C THR A 73 -34.66 -1.90 1.25
N CYS A 74 -33.65 -1.21 0.72
CA CYS A 74 -33.86 -0.10 -0.20
C CYS A 74 -34.47 -0.57 -1.53
N PRO A 75 -35.25 0.29 -2.22
CA PRO A 75 -35.78 -0.02 -3.53
C PRO A 75 -34.65 -0.29 -4.52
N LYS A 76 -34.82 -1.32 -5.38
CA LYS A 76 -33.81 -1.73 -6.38
C LYS A 76 -33.52 -0.56 -7.35
N PRO A 77 -32.31 0.03 -7.35
CA PRO A 77 -32.03 1.21 -8.15
C PRO A 77 -31.81 0.84 -9.62
N GLU A 78 -32.36 1.61 -10.56
CA GLU A 78 -32.27 1.29 -11.99
C GLU A 78 -30.85 1.53 -12.55
N PRO A 79 -30.38 0.68 -13.48
CA PRO A 79 -29.11 0.91 -14.16
C PRO A 79 -29.20 2.15 -15.06
N PRO A 80 -28.17 3.01 -15.11
CA PRO A 80 -28.16 4.18 -15.99
C PRO A 80 -28.17 3.78 -17.45
N ALA A 81 -28.78 4.60 -18.31
CA ALA A 81 -28.73 4.44 -19.75
C ALA A 81 -27.26 4.34 -20.21
N HIS A 82 -26.97 3.37 -21.09
CA HIS A 82 -25.59 3.05 -21.51
C HIS A 82 -24.62 2.67 -20.37
N GLY A 83 -25.14 2.18 -19.24
CA GLY A 83 -24.35 1.65 -18.13
C GLY A 83 -24.93 0.37 -17.50
N ARG A 84 -24.30 -0.10 -16.43
CA ARG A 84 -24.69 -1.29 -15.64
C ARG A 84 -24.54 -1.02 -14.15
N ARG A 85 -25.46 -1.58 -13.35
CA ARG A 85 -25.39 -1.60 -11.88
C ARG A 85 -24.80 -2.93 -11.40
N LEU A 86 -23.79 -2.89 -10.54
CA LEU A 86 -23.24 -4.04 -9.84
C LEU A 86 -23.73 -4.03 -8.37
N GLY A 87 -24.22 -5.17 -7.91
CA GLY A 87 -24.81 -5.34 -6.58
C GLY A 87 -26.16 -6.08 -6.64
N ARG A 88 -26.28 -7.14 -5.83
CA ARG A 88 -27.46 -8.02 -5.75
C ARG A 88 -28.24 -7.89 -4.44
N VAL A 89 -27.67 -7.21 -3.44
CA VAL A 89 -28.23 -7.03 -2.09
C VAL A 89 -28.47 -5.53 -1.86
N PHE A 90 -29.64 -5.19 -1.31
CA PHE A 90 -30.09 -3.79 -1.14
C PHE A 90 -30.45 -3.48 0.32
N GLY A 91 -29.89 -4.20 1.28
CA GLY A 91 -30.09 -3.92 2.72
C GLY A 91 -29.40 -2.62 3.15
N ILE A 92 -29.81 -2.10 4.31
CA ILE A 92 -29.17 -0.94 4.94
C ILE A 92 -27.66 -1.18 5.09
N GLY A 93 -26.84 -0.18 4.72
CA GLY A 93 -25.39 -0.25 4.71
C GLY A 93 -24.76 -0.94 3.48
N HIS A 94 -25.55 -1.62 2.64
CA HIS A 94 -25.03 -2.20 1.39
C HIS A 94 -24.84 -1.13 0.31
N GLU A 95 -23.77 -1.29 -0.46
CA GLU A 95 -23.41 -0.40 -1.57
C GLU A 95 -23.66 -1.03 -2.93
N VAL A 96 -24.06 -0.20 -3.89
CA VAL A 96 -24.19 -0.55 -5.31
C VAL A 96 -23.26 0.33 -6.14
N HIS A 97 -22.62 -0.28 -7.14
CA HIS A 97 -21.66 0.38 -8.01
C HIS A 97 -22.25 0.57 -9.41
N PHE A 98 -21.94 1.69 -10.05
CA PHE A 98 -22.39 2.00 -11.40
C PHE A 98 -21.19 2.10 -12.35
N LEU A 99 -21.33 1.51 -13.54
CA LEU A 99 -20.31 1.50 -14.59
C LEU A 99 -20.95 1.90 -15.91
N CYS A 100 -20.26 2.70 -16.71
CA CYS A 100 -20.67 3.00 -18.08
C CYS A 100 -20.08 2.01 -19.09
N LYS A 101 -20.74 1.86 -20.25
CA LYS A 101 -20.19 1.16 -21.40
C LYS A 101 -18.97 1.93 -21.96
N PRO A 102 -18.04 1.27 -22.66
CA PRO A 102 -16.91 1.95 -23.32
C PRO A 102 -17.37 3.10 -24.21
N GLY A 103 -16.67 4.24 -24.16
CA GLY A 103 -17.03 5.46 -24.89
C GLY A 103 -18.02 6.40 -24.16
N TYR A 104 -18.36 6.09 -22.90
CA TYR A 104 -19.21 6.93 -22.05
C TYR A 104 -18.52 7.23 -20.71
N GLU A 105 -18.61 8.48 -20.25
CA GLU A 105 -18.15 8.96 -18.95
C GLU A 105 -19.29 8.93 -17.92
N LEU A 106 -18.99 8.49 -16.69
CA LEU A 106 -19.94 8.45 -15.59
C LEU A 106 -20.02 9.83 -14.90
N ILE A 107 -21.18 10.45 -14.95
CA ILE A 107 -21.46 11.73 -14.27
C ILE A 107 -22.30 11.44 -13.03
N GLY A 108 -21.77 11.75 -11.85
CA GLY A 108 -22.40 11.50 -10.56
C GLY A 108 -21.64 10.49 -9.69
N PRO A 109 -22.21 10.06 -8.56
CA PRO A 109 -21.53 9.17 -7.62
C PRO A 109 -21.38 7.76 -8.19
N ARG A 110 -20.14 7.24 -8.18
CA ARG A 110 -19.82 5.87 -8.64
C ARG A 110 -20.46 4.78 -7.78
N THR A 111 -20.61 5.07 -6.49
CA THR A 111 -21.20 4.17 -5.50
C THR A 111 -22.33 4.86 -4.77
N ARG A 112 -23.40 4.11 -4.48
CA ARG A 112 -24.51 4.58 -3.64
C ARG A 112 -24.73 3.56 -2.52
N VAL A 113 -24.99 4.05 -1.31
CA VAL A 113 -25.19 3.22 -0.11
C VAL A 113 -26.64 3.35 0.33
N CYS A 114 -27.25 2.24 0.74
CA CYS A 114 -28.58 2.24 1.33
C CYS A 114 -28.50 2.80 2.76
N LEU A 115 -29.13 3.95 3.00
CA LEU A 115 -29.14 4.60 4.31
C LEU A 115 -30.22 4.01 5.22
N ASP A 116 -30.10 4.25 6.53
CA ASP A 116 -31.09 3.86 7.55
C ASP A 116 -32.50 4.42 7.26
N SER A 117 -32.58 5.49 6.45
CA SER A 117 -33.83 6.07 5.96
C SER A 117 -34.48 5.32 4.79
N LEU A 118 -33.98 4.14 4.41
CA LEU A 118 -34.40 3.34 3.24
C LEU A 118 -34.31 4.08 1.90
N LYS A 119 -33.40 5.05 1.81
CA LYS A 119 -33.09 5.81 0.59
C LYS A 119 -31.63 5.65 0.23
N TRP A 120 -31.34 5.68 -1.07
CA TRP A 120 -29.97 5.64 -1.57
C TRP A 120 -29.27 6.99 -1.37
N SER A 121 -28.02 6.96 -0.92
CA SER A 121 -27.18 8.16 -0.82
C SER A 121 -26.93 8.81 -2.19
N GLY A 122 -26.88 10.14 -2.21
CA GLY A 122 -26.57 10.93 -3.41
C GLY A 122 -27.61 10.87 -4.53
N GLN A 123 -27.27 11.45 -5.69
CA GLN A 123 -28.11 11.46 -6.89
C GLN A 123 -27.84 10.23 -7.79
N GLN A 124 -28.78 9.87 -8.66
CA GLN A 124 -28.58 8.76 -9.61
C GLN A 124 -27.55 9.16 -10.68
N PRO A 125 -26.47 8.39 -10.87
CA PRO A 125 -25.45 8.72 -11.86
C PRO A 125 -25.95 8.44 -13.28
N MET A 126 -25.40 9.15 -14.26
CA MET A 126 -25.74 9.00 -15.68
C MET A 126 -24.48 8.82 -16.55
N CYS A 127 -24.61 8.11 -17.67
CA CYS A 127 -23.52 7.91 -18.61
C CYS A 127 -23.66 8.85 -19.80
N ARG A 128 -22.67 9.72 -20.02
CA ARG A 128 -22.64 10.66 -21.15
C ARG A 128 -21.57 10.25 -22.14
N ARG A 129 -21.87 10.32 -23.45
CA ARG A 129 -20.92 9.95 -24.51
C ARG A 129 -19.69 10.86 -24.50
N LEU A 130 -18.50 10.28 -24.60
CA LEU A 130 -17.27 11.00 -24.90
C LEU A 130 -17.26 11.28 -26.41
N ASN A 131 -17.43 12.54 -26.80
CA ASN A 131 -17.30 12.93 -28.21
C ASN A 131 -15.81 12.89 -28.60
N SER A 132 -15.42 11.85 -29.32
CA SER A 132 -14.11 11.77 -29.97
C SER A 132 -14.13 12.57 -31.27
N THR A 133 -13.86 13.88 -31.17
CA THR A 133 -13.29 14.75 -32.21
C THR A 133 -12.91 16.08 -31.55
N ASP A 134 -11.64 16.32 -31.25
CA ASP A 134 -10.74 17.00 -32.18
C ASP A 134 -9.38 17.27 -31.51
N ASN A 135 -8.34 17.08 -32.31
CA ASN A 135 -6.96 17.38 -32.01
C ASN A 135 -6.72 18.83 -32.47
N SER A 136 -6.81 19.80 -31.57
CA SER A 136 -6.23 21.12 -31.83
C SER A 136 -5.68 21.77 -30.56
N LEU A 137 -4.36 21.95 -30.57
CA LEU A 137 -3.65 22.95 -29.81
C LEU A 137 -4.32 24.32 -30.03
N ALA A 138 -4.89 24.94 -29.00
CA ALA A 138 -5.06 26.39 -28.92
C ALA A 138 -5.30 26.83 -27.47
N SER A 139 -4.24 27.35 -26.86
CA SER A 139 -4.18 28.60 -26.09
C SER A 139 -5.41 29.02 -25.28
N PHE A 140 -5.22 29.00 -23.96
CA PHE A 140 -5.95 29.78 -22.97
C PHE A 140 -5.83 31.29 -23.27
N THR A 141 -6.96 31.99 -23.40
CA THR A 141 -7.28 33.24 -22.67
C THR A 141 -8.69 33.75 -23.02
N PRO A 142 -9.34 34.55 -22.14
CA PRO A 142 -10.79 34.62 -22.04
C PRO A 142 -11.39 35.77 -22.87
N VAL A 143 -12.54 35.50 -23.50
CA VAL A 143 -13.35 36.54 -24.17
C VAL A 143 -14.23 37.25 -23.14
N ALA A 144 -13.94 38.53 -22.93
CA ALA A 144 -14.88 39.50 -22.40
C ALA A 144 -15.85 39.95 -23.52
N ARG A 145 -17.10 40.06 -23.09
CA ARG A 145 -18.30 40.67 -23.68
C ARG A 145 -18.07 41.65 -24.86
N SER A 146 -18.76 41.37 -25.97
CA SER A 146 -18.97 42.28 -27.10
C SER A 146 -20.14 43.24 -26.86
N SER A 147 -20.01 44.48 -27.33
CA SER A 147 -20.99 45.19 -28.17
C SER A 147 -20.36 46.44 -28.81
N PRO A 148 -20.85 46.89 -29.98
CA PRO A 148 -20.01 47.53 -31.00
C PRO A 148 -20.36 49.00 -31.28
N SER A 149 -19.39 49.78 -31.79
CA SER A 149 -19.67 50.87 -32.73
C SER A 149 -18.41 51.41 -33.42
N THR A 150 -18.49 51.38 -34.76
CA THR A 150 -18.09 52.41 -35.74
C THR A 150 -16.62 52.71 -36.09
N SER A 151 -16.38 52.62 -37.41
CA SER A 151 -15.50 53.44 -38.28
C SER A 151 -13.98 53.38 -38.04
N SER A 152 -13.07 53.34 -39.03
CA SER A 152 -13.10 53.44 -40.49
C SER A 152 -11.65 53.56 -40.98
N TYR A 153 -11.37 53.18 -42.25
CA TYR A 153 -10.14 53.41 -43.04
C TYR A 153 -8.85 52.68 -42.55
N SER A 154 -7.89 52.27 -43.37
CA SER A 154 -7.72 51.91 -44.78
C SER A 154 -6.25 51.49 -44.93
N SER A 155 -5.94 50.57 -45.86
CA SER A 155 -4.67 50.42 -46.62
C SER A 155 -3.35 50.24 -45.83
N SER A 156 -2.36 49.41 -46.21
CA SER A 156 -2.07 48.70 -47.46
C SER A 156 -0.79 47.84 -47.28
N SER A 157 -0.75 46.72 -48.01
CA SER A 157 0.40 46.14 -48.76
C SER A 157 1.76 45.87 -48.08
N PHE A 158 2.08 44.58 -47.91
CA PHE A 158 3.15 43.74 -48.53
C PHE A 158 4.41 44.40 -49.18
N PRO A 159 5.51 43.66 -49.48
CA PRO A 159 5.84 42.24 -49.22
C PRO A 159 7.29 41.93 -48.76
N ALA A 160 7.46 40.64 -48.45
CA ALA A 160 8.62 39.74 -48.54
C ALA A 160 9.95 40.21 -49.18
N SER A 161 11.06 39.71 -48.63
CA SER A 161 12.04 38.86 -49.37
C SER A 161 13.00 38.14 -48.43
N ALA A 162 13.33 36.91 -48.80
CA ALA A 162 14.23 35.97 -48.15
C ALA A 162 15.66 36.06 -48.71
N ALA A 163 16.66 35.59 -47.96
CA ALA A 163 17.88 34.86 -48.41
C ALA A 163 18.93 34.90 -47.27
N LEU A 164 19.25 33.76 -46.64
CA LEU A 164 20.35 32.82 -46.91
C LEU A 164 21.75 33.25 -46.38
N SER A 165 22.13 32.59 -45.28
CA SER A 165 23.43 31.93 -44.97
C SER A 165 24.74 32.47 -45.57
N ALA A 166 25.76 32.69 -44.72
CA ALA A 166 26.88 31.74 -44.53
C ALA A 166 28.08 32.34 -43.75
N SER A 167 28.80 31.45 -43.06
CA SER A 167 30.25 31.45 -42.75
C SER A 167 30.85 32.36 -41.65
N SER A 168 31.37 31.70 -40.62
CA SER A 168 32.45 32.06 -39.68
C SER A 168 33.83 32.20 -40.40
N PRO A 169 35.00 32.39 -39.73
CA PRO A 169 35.31 32.77 -38.33
C PRO A 169 36.46 33.82 -38.18
N SER A 170 36.81 34.13 -36.91
CA SER A 170 38.19 34.19 -36.35
C SER A 170 38.78 35.53 -35.82
N PHE A 171 39.30 35.44 -34.56
CA PHE A 171 40.38 36.18 -33.83
C PHE A 171 40.36 37.73 -33.77
N SER A 172 40.72 38.45 -32.69
CA SER A 172 41.43 38.15 -31.41
C SER A 172 41.48 39.40 -30.51
N SER A 173 41.72 39.19 -29.19
CA SER A 173 42.34 40.10 -28.18
C SER A 173 41.56 41.38 -27.78
N SER A 174 41.55 41.91 -26.54
CA SER A 174 42.09 41.53 -25.23
C SER A 174 41.66 42.57 -24.16
N SER A 175 41.35 42.10 -22.94
CA SER A 175 41.44 42.77 -21.61
C SER A 175 40.36 43.80 -21.17
N PRO A 176 40.14 44.06 -19.85
CA PRO A 176 40.29 43.20 -18.66
C PRO A 176 39.05 43.19 -17.73
N VAL A 177 39.14 42.33 -16.72
CA VAL A 177 38.16 41.91 -15.72
C VAL A 177 37.97 42.94 -14.59
N SER A 178 36.74 43.06 -14.09
CA SER A 178 36.40 43.42 -12.71
C SER A 178 35.08 42.72 -12.30
N PRO A 179 34.88 42.39 -11.02
CA PRO A 179 34.23 41.16 -10.61
C PRO A 179 32.72 41.34 -10.42
N LEU A 180 31.92 40.40 -10.94
CA LEU A 180 30.56 40.19 -10.44
C LEU A 180 30.48 38.82 -9.78
N SER A 181 30.28 38.88 -8.48
CA SER A 181 30.09 37.79 -7.56
C SER A 181 29.07 36.78 -8.06
N SER A 182 29.49 35.52 -8.00
CA SER A 182 28.64 34.34 -7.96
C SER A 182 27.43 34.55 -7.03
N SER A 183 26.23 34.51 -7.59
CA SER A 183 25.04 34.11 -6.83
C SER A 183 24.39 32.92 -7.54
N LEU A 184 24.61 31.76 -6.94
CA LEU A 184 23.82 30.56 -7.11
C LEU A 184 22.32 30.93 -6.98
N PRO A 185 21.39 30.36 -7.77
CA PRO A 185 19.97 30.56 -7.53
C PRO A 185 19.64 30.09 -6.12
N THR A 186 19.23 31.02 -5.27
CA THR A 186 18.78 30.77 -3.90
C THR A 186 17.57 29.83 -3.93
N PRO A 187 17.49 28.82 -3.03
CA PRO A 187 16.27 28.05 -2.88
C PRO A 187 15.13 28.99 -2.44
N PRO A 188 13.87 28.71 -2.82
CA PRO A 188 12.73 29.49 -2.35
C PRO A 188 12.70 29.49 -0.80
N PRO A 189 12.24 30.57 -0.16
CA PRO A 189 12.26 30.70 1.29
C PRO A 189 11.48 29.56 1.95
N PRO A 190 11.84 29.15 3.19
CA PRO A 190 11.08 28.13 3.89
C PRO A 190 9.66 28.67 4.07
N SER A 191 8.70 28.04 3.42
CA SER A 191 7.29 28.21 3.73
C SER A 191 7.13 28.00 5.23
N SER A 192 6.81 29.07 5.98
CA SER A 192 6.82 29.02 7.43
C SER A 192 5.74 28.04 7.92
N SER A 193 6.12 27.04 8.71
CA SER A 193 5.21 26.12 9.43
C SER A 193 4.33 26.81 10.48
N VAL A 194 4.33 28.14 10.51
CA VAL A 194 3.63 29.00 11.45
C VAL A 194 2.93 30.10 10.66
N ARG A 195 1.64 30.30 10.92
CA ARG A 195 0.76 31.27 10.26
C ARG A 195 -0.16 31.95 11.28
N PRO A 196 -0.64 33.18 11.02
CA PRO A 196 -1.61 33.84 11.90
C PRO A 196 -2.99 33.18 11.81
N SER A 197 -3.72 33.12 12.92
CA SER A 197 -5.10 32.62 12.94
C SER A 197 -6.12 33.68 12.55
N HIS A 198 -7.23 33.26 11.93
CA HIS A 198 -8.34 34.15 11.60
C HIS A 198 -9.36 34.20 12.75
N CYS A 199 -9.40 35.30 13.51
CA CYS A 199 -10.28 35.47 14.66
C CYS A 199 -11.48 36.37 14.34
N THR A 200 -12.68 35.96 14.78
CA THR A 200 -13.91 36.76 14.69
C THR A 200 -14.48 36.96 16.09
N HIS A 201 -14.82 38.20 16.43
CA HIS A 201 -15.40 38.58 17.70
C HIS A 201 -16.91 38.75 17.56
N PHE A 202 -17.70 38.03 18.35
CA PHE A 202 -19.16 38.15 18.35
C PHE A 202 -19.70 38.12 19.79
N LEU A 203 -20.44 39.17 20.18
CA LEU A 203 -21.16 39.28 21.47
C LEU A 203 -20.34 38.87 22.71
N GLY A 204 -19.06 39.26 22.78
CA GLY A 204 -18.19 38.95 23.91
C GLY A 204 -17.46 37.60 23.86
N SER A 205 -17.62 36.82 22.79
CA SER A 205 -16.86 35.59 22.54
C SER A 205 -15.94 35.74 21.32
N THR A 206 -14.68 35.34 21.46
CA THR A 206 -13.68 35.31 20.37
C THR A 206 -13.55 33.89 19.86
N ARG A 207 -13.81 33.67 18.56
CA ARG A 207 -13.52 32.39 17.90
C ARG A 207 -12.39 32.59 16.90
N CYS A 208 -11.31 31.83 17.04
CA CYS A 208 -10.19 31.79 16.11
C CYS A 208 -10.22 30.49 15.32
N THR A 209 -9.97 30.56 14.02
CA THR A 209 -9.91 29.41 13.12
C THR A 209 -8.62 29.44 12.32
N CYS A 210 -8.06 28.26 12.07
CA CYS A 210 -6.89 28.07 11.21
C CYS A 210 -7.30 27.51 9.85
N ASP A 211 -6.45 27.70 8.85
CA ASP A 211 -6.57 27.01 7.56
C ASP A 211 -6.49 25.49 7.73
N VAL A 212 -7.04 24.75 6.77
CA VAL A 212 -6.96 23.28 6.76
C VAL A 212 -5.49 22.84 6.78
N GLY A 213 -5.18 21.85 7.62
CA GLY A 213 -3.80 21.38 7.84
C GLY A 213 -3.04 22.12 8.95
N PHE A 214 -3.65 23.10 9.62
CA PHE A 214 -3.05 23.82 10.74
C PHE A 214 -3.89 23.71 12.01
N THR A 215 -3.23 23.70 13.16
CA THR A 215 -3.85 23.70 14.50
C THR A 215 -3.49 24.96 15.27
N ILE A 216 -4.39 25.40 16.14
CA ILE A 216 -4.14 26.54 17.02
C ILE A 216 -3.10 26.12 18.06
N SER A 217 -2.05 26.92 18.19
CA SER A 217 -0.98 26.73 19.15
C SER A 217 -0.69 28.03 19.89
N GLY A 218 -0.50 27.94 21.21
CA GLY A 218 -0.22 29.09 22.08
C GLY A 218 -1.41 29.52 22.94
N ARG A 219 -1.12 30.23 24.04
CA ARG A 219 -2.10 30.63 25.07
C ARG A 219 -3.12 31.66 24.57
N ASP A 220 -2.73 32.43 23.55
CA ASP A 220 -3.52 33.55 23.03
C ASP A 220 -4.40 33.16 21.84
N ASN A 221 -4.38 31.89 21.39
CA ASN A 221 -5.13 31.37 20.23
C ASN A 221 -4.91 32.10 18.89
N ASN A 222 -3.87 32.95 18.81
CA ASN A 222 -3.61 33.83 17.66
C ASN A 222 -2.68 33.22 16.59
N ILE A 223 -2.09 32.05 16.88
CA ILE A 223 -1.05 31.44 16.04
C ILE A 223 -1.52 30.05 15.63
N CYS A 224 -1.43 29.78 14.34
CA CYS A 224 -1.63 28.49 13.72
C CYS A 224 -0.27 27.84 13.45
N THR A 225 -0.05 26.65 13.99
CA THR A 225 1.10 25.82 13.64
C THR A 225 0.64 24.71 12.73
N ASP A 226 1.50 24.38 11.78
CA ASP A 226 1.32 23.27 10.88
C ASP A 226 1.09 21.95 11.64
N ILE A 227 0.16 21.15 11.15
CA ILE A 227 -0.08 19.81 11.69
C ILE A 227 0.88 18.87 10.98
N ASP A 228 1.87 18.36 11.70
CA ASP A 228 2.77 17.35 11.14
C ASP A 228 2.05 15.99 11.05
N GLU A 229 1.36 15.73 9.92
CA GLU A 229 0.61 14.49 9.76
C GLU A 229 1.52 13.27 9.72
N CYS A 230 2.77 13.42 9.27
CA CYS A 230 3.77 12.36 9.27
C CYS A 230 4.14 11.92 10.70
N ARG A 231 4.11 12.83 11.68
CA ARG A 231 4.32 12.50 13.10
C ARG A 231 3.07 12.00 13.80
N LEU A 232 1.89 12.44 13.38
CA LEU A 232 0.62 11.96 13.94
C LEU A 232 0.31 10.52 13.53
N PHE A 233 0.68 10.14 12.30
CA PHE A 233 0.44 8.80 11.75
C PHE A 233 1.77 8.13 11.37
N PRO A 234 2.57 7.70 12.36
CA PRO A 234 3.84 7.04 12.08
C PRO A 234 3.62 5.75 11.28
N LEU A 235 4.55 5.50 10.35
CA LEU A 235 4.59 4.31 9.49
C LEU A 235 4.54 3.04 10.36
N GLY A 236 3.38 2.37 10.45
CA GLY A 236 3.28 1.08 11.15
C GLY A 236 2.01 0.78 11.94
N GLN A 237 0.97 1.63 11.93
CA GLN A 237 -0.31 1.32 12.56
C GLN A 237 -1.47 1.33 11.54
N PRO A 238 -2.59 0.62 11.79
CA PRO A 238 -3.73 0.58 10.86
C PRO A 238 -4.26 2.00 10.63
N GLY A 239 -4.11 2.50 9.38
CA GLY A 239 -4.28 3.92 9.01
C GLY A 239 -3.03 4.59 8.44
N ARG A 240 -2.09 3.83 7.85
CA ARG A 240 -0.85 4.32 7.22
C ARG A 240 -1.13 5.52 6.29
N LEU A 241 -0.54 6.67 6.64
CA LEU A 241 -0.65 7.89 5.84
C LEU A 241 0.08 7.76 4.49
N CYS A 242 1.28 7.19 4.51
CA CYS A 242 2.06 6.82 3.34
C CYS A 242 2.52 5.37 3.45
N VAL A 243 2.70 4.67 2.34
CA VAL A 243 3.19 3.28 2.34
C VAL A 243 4.69 3.18 2.65
N HIS A 244 5.49 4.13 2.15
CA HIS A 244 6.95 4.13 2.33
C HIS A 244 7.48 5.33 3.09
N GLN A 245 7.58 6.51 2.46
CA GLN A 245 8.13 7.72 3.10
C GLN A 245 7.08 8.83 3.13
N CYS A 246 7.00 9.55 4.25
CA CYS A 246 6.14 10.73 4.43
C CYS A 246 7.02 11.96 4.66
N VAL A 247 6.75 13.03 3.94
CA VAL A 247 7.40 14.34 4.12
C VAL A 247 6.32 15.37 4.40
N ASN A 248 6.41 16.01 5.56
CA ASN A 248 5.48 17.04 5.98
C ASN A 248 5.72 18.34 5.19
N THR A 249 4.66 19.00 4.75
CA THR A 249 4.71 20.31 4.08
C THR A 249 3.72 21.27 4.73
N PRO A 250 3.92 22.59 4.70
CA PRO A 250 2.98 23.47 5.40
C PRO A 250 1.54 23.37 4.86
N GLY A 251 0.63 22.89 5.70
CA GLY A 251 -0.78 22.65 5.44
C GLY A 251 -1.11 21.28 4.82
N SER A 252 -0.13 20.39 4.63
CA SER A 252 -0.32 19.08 4.00
C SER A 252 0.88 18.15 4.23
N PHE A 253 0.86 16.99 3.58
CA PHE A 253 2.02 16.11 3.48
C PHE A 253 2.16 15.60 2.04
N HIS A 254 3.35 15.08 1.71
CA HIS A 254 3.61 14.36 0.47
C HIS A 254 4.24 13.00 0.78
N CYS A 255 3.74 11.96 0.09
CA CYS A 255 4.31 10.63 0.16
C CYS A 255 5.32 10.41 -0.97
N PHE A 256 6.41 9.72 -0.64
CA PHE A 256 7.43 9.32 -1.60
C PHE A 256 7.58 7.79 -1.61
N CYS A 257 7.78 7.26 -2.81
CA CYS A 257 8.03 5.85 -3.06
C CYS A 257 9.52 5.61 -3.30
N PRO A 258 10.04 4.42 -2.98
CA PRO A 258 11.43 4.09 -3.26
C PRO A 258 11.66 3.95 -4.78
N ALA A 259 12.92 3.90 -5.19
CA ALA A 259 13.29 3.64 -6.57
C ALA A 259 12.64 2.34 -7.09
N GLY A 260 12.16 2.36 -8.34
CA GLY A 260 11.42 1.26 -8.96
C GLY A 260 9.91 1.28 -8.67
N TYR A 261 9.40 2.28 -7.94
CA TYR A 261 7.98 2.43 -7.65
C TYR A 261 7.47 3.83 -7.96
N ASP A 262 6.26 3.89 -8.51
CA ASP A 262 5.52 5.13 -8.74
C ASP A 262 4.45 5.35 -7.65
N LEU A 263 4.17 6.62 -7.35
CA LEU A 263 3.10 6.98 -6.44
C LEU A 263 1.75 6.71 -7.11
N ALA A 264 0.93 5.89 -6.46
CA ALA A 264 -0.38 5.54 -6.95
C ALA A 264 -1.35 6.74 -6.94
N ARG A 265 -2.51 6.57 -7.59
CA ARG A 265 -3.52 7.64 -7.75
C ARG A 265 -4.10 8.16 -6.43
N ASP A 266 -3.97 7.38 -5.34
CA ASP A 266 -4.37 7.79 -4.00
C ASP A 266 -3.37 8.75 -3.34
N GLY A 267 -2.20 8.97 -3.96
CA GLY A 267 -1.12 9.81 -3.45
C GLY A 267 -0.42 9.22 -2.22
N ARG A 268 -0.63 7.93 -1.91
CA ARG A 268 -0.19 7.30 -0.66
C ARG A 268 0.43 5.93 -0.84
N SER A 269 -0.08 5.16 -1.79
CA SER A 269 0.40 3.82 -2.10
C SER A 269 1.51 3.86 -3.15
N CYS A 270 2.37 2.85 -3.13
CA CYS A 270 3.43 2.69 -4.12
C CYS A 270 3.09 1.52 -5.04
N THR A 271 3.13 1.77 -6.35
CA THR A 271 2.95 0.73 -7.38
C THR A 271 4.28 0.47 -8.06
N ASP A 272 4.64 -0.82 -8.11
CA ASP A 272 5.83 -1.29 -8.81
C ASP A 272 5.80 -0.85 -10.28
N VAL A 273 6.94 -0.38 -10.77
CA VAL A 273 7.12 -0.01 -12.17
C VAL A 273 7.56 -1.25 -12.93
N ASP A 274 6.69 -1.78 -13.79
CA ASP A 274 7.06 -2.94 -14.59
C ASP A 274 7.97 -2.53 -15.75
N GLU A 275 9.30 -2.64 -15.57
CA GLU A 275 10.26 -2.26 -16.62
C GLU A 275 10.24 -3.22 -17.81
N CYS A 276 9.78 -4.47 -17.61
CA CYS A 276 9.64 -5.45 -18.67
C CYS A 276 8.48 -5.08 -19.62
N GLU A 277 7.32 -4.70 -19.08
CA GLU A 277 6.17 -4.27 -19.89
C GLU A 277 6.42 -2.89 -20.53
N ASN A 278 7.03 -1.97 -19.78
CA ASN A 278 7.33 -0.61 -20.25
C ASN A 278 8.55 -0.53 -21.19
N ARG A 279 9.23 -1.66 -21.46
CA ARG A 279 10.46 -1.73 -22.28
C ARG A 279 11.57 -0.80 -21.77
N MET A 280 11.65 -0.62 -20.47
CA MET A 280 12.69 0.16 -19.78
C MET A 280 13.83 -0.71 -19.24
N HIS A 281 13.91 -1.97 -19.70
CA HIS A 281 14.96 -2.90 -19.33
C HIS A 281 16.13 -2.87 -20.33
N ASN A 282 17.32 -3.27 -19.87
CA ASN A 282 18.52 -3.39 -20.69
C ASN A 282 18.91 -4.84 -21.02
N CYS A 283 17.96 -5.79 -20.90
CA CYS A 283 18.19 -7.20 -21.23
C CYS A 283 18.54 -7.42 -22.70
N THR A 284 19.44 -8.38 -22.97
CA THR A 284 19.77 -8.81 -24.33
C THR A 284 18.67 -9.67 -24.96
N LEU A 285 18.68 -9.85 -26.29
CA LEU A 285 17.70 -10.66 -27.01
C LEU A 285 17.67 -12.15 -26.58
N GLU A 286 18.76 -12.65 -26.00
CA GLU A 286 18.87 -14.03 -25.52
C GLU A 286 18.42 -14.20 -24.05
N GLN A 287 18.18 -13.08 -23.35
CA GLN A 287 17.73 -13.05 -21.97
C GLN A 287 16.22 -12.88 -21.89
N VAL A 288 15.63 -13.46 -20.85
CA VAL A 288 14.24 -13.23 -20.49
C VAL A 288 14.19 -12.13 -19.44
N CYS A 289 13.38 -11.10 -19.67
CA CYS A 289 13.11 -10.07 -18.66
C CYS A 289 12.11 -10.61 -17.63
N VAL A 290 12.47 -10.53 -16.36
CA VAL A 290 11.59 -10.86 -15.23
C VAL A 290 11.39 -9.61 -14.40
N ASN A 291 10.15 -9.14 -14.31
CA ASN A 291 9.82 -8.02 -13.44
C ASN A 291 9.88 -8.46 -11.96
N THR A 292 10.47 -7.63 -11.11
CA THR A 292 10.63 -7.88 -9.67
C THR A 292 10.16 -6.67 -8.86
N TYR A 293 9.75 -6.87 -7.62
CA TYR A 293 9.28 -5.76 -6.78
C TYR A 293 10.41 -4.78 -6.45
N GLY A 294 10.46 -3.65 -7.15
CA GLY A 294 11.47 -2.60 -7.08
C GLY A 294 12.53 -2.63 -8.18
N GLY A 295 12.32 -3.40 -9.27
CA GLY A 295 13.22 -3.41 -10.42
C GLY A 295 13.02 -4.63 -11.33
N PHE A 296 13.98 -4.93 -12.20
CA PHE A 296 13.90 -6.10 -13.08
C PHE A 296 15.16 -6.97 -13.00
N GLN A 297 15.03 -8.22 -13.45
CA GLN A 297 16.14 -9.15 -13.60
C GLN A 297 16.17 -9.73 -15.01
N CYS A 298 17.34 -9.65 -15.65
CA CYS A 298 17.58 -10.31 -16.94
C CYS A 298 18.15 -11.70 -16.69
N VAL A 299 17.34 -12.73 -16.92
CA VAL A 299 17.72 -14.11 -16.64
C VAL A 299 18.02 -14.85 -17.95
N MET A 300 19.14 -15.55 -17.97
CA MET A 300 19.50 -16.46 -19.05
C MET A 300 19.09 -17.88 -18.66
N VAL A 301 18.20 -18.48 -19.45
CA VAL A 301 17.80 -19.88 -19.26
C VAL A 301 18.60 -20.76 -20.22
N GLY A 302 19.57 -21.47 -19.65
CA GLY A 302 20.36 -22.51 -20.31
C GLY A 302 19.93 -23.90 -19.86
N CYS A 303 19.87 -24.85 -20.80
CA CYS A 303 19.59 -26.23 -20.46
C CYS A 303 20.83 -26.87 -19.79
N PRO A 304 20.66 -27.52 -18.62
CA PRO A 304 21.80 -28.11 -17.92
C PRO A 304 22.41 -29.26 -18.71
N GLN A 305 23.74 -29.29 -18.80
CA GLN A 305 24.47 -30.44 -19.33
C GLN A 305 24.73 -31.41 -18.18
N MET A 306 23.94 -32.50 -18.11
CA MET A 306 24.16 -33.55 -17.13
C MET A 306 25.07 -34.62 -17.72
N LYS A 307 25.92 -35.25 -16.88
CA LYS A 307 26.86 -36.29 -17.33
C LYS A 307 26.17 -37.46 -18.07
N ASN A 308 24.90 -37.72 -17.78
CA ASN A 308 24.15 -38.86 -18.29
C ASN A 308 22.97 -38.46 -19.19
N ALA A 309 22.74 -37.17 -19.46
CA ALA A 309 21.60 -36.73 -20.26
C ALA A 309 21.83 -35.36 -20.89
N THR A 310 21.57 -35.27 -22.20
CA THR A 310 21.59 -34.01 -22.95
C THR A 310 20.17 -33.48 -23.10
N TYR A 311 20.03 -32.15 -23.02
CA TYR A 311 18.75 -31.45 -23.13
C TYR A 311 18.78 -30.45 -24.27
N ILE A 312 17.64 -30.34 -24.97
CA ILE A 312 17.38 -29.32 -25.98
C ILE A 312 16.39 -28.30 -25.47
N LYS A 313 16.60 -27.04 -25.84
CA LYS A 313 15.71 -25.94 -25.49
C LYS A 313 14.51 -25.96 -26.43
N THR A 314 13.34 -26.33 -25.92
CA THR A 314 12.09 -26.39 -26.71
C THR A 314 11.28 -25.11 -26.60
N SER A 315 11.50 -24.33 -25.54
CA SER A 315 10.94 -22.99 -25.39
C SER A 315 11.90 -22.11 -24.57
N PRO A 316 11.69 -20.79 -24.47
CA PRO A 316 12.52 -19.91 -23.64
C PRO A 316 12.67 -20.39 -22.19
N MET A 317 11.65 -21.10 -21.67
CA MET A 317 11.51 -21.50 -20.27
C MET A 317 11.43 -23.03 -20.08
N ARG A 318 11.72 -23.82 -21.12
CA ARG A 318 11.56 -25.28 -21.06
C ARG A 318 12.64 -26.00 -21.86
N CYS A 319 13.16 -27.04 -21.24
CA CYS A 319 14.11 -27.97 -21.83
C CYS A 319 13.50 -29.38 -21.86
N GLU A 320 13.71 -30.12 -22.94
CA GLU A 320 13.35 -31.53 -23.05
C GLU A 320 14.59 -32.39 -23.22
N ARG A 321 14.56 -33.59 -22.66
CA ARG A 321 15.68 -34.53 -22.74
C ARG A 321 15.71 -35.18 -24.11
N ASN A 322 16.91 -35.37 -24.65
CA ASN A 322 17.09 -36.18 -25.86
C ASN A 322 16.73 -37.66 -25.60
N PRO A 323 16.38 -38.41 -26.65
CA PRO A 323 16.20 -39.86 -26.55
C PRO A 323 17.44 -40.53 -25.95
N CYS A 324 17.22 -41.41 -24.97
CA CYS A 324 18.29 -42.15 -24.31
C CYS A 324 18.70 -43.37 -25.15
N MET A 325 19.99 -43.72 -25.10
CA MET A 325 20.48 -44.97 -25.69
C MET A 325 19.90 -46.17 -24.94
N LEU A 326 19.66 -47.28 -25.65
CA LEU A 326 19.13 -48.51 -25.05
C LEU A 326 20.06 -49.00 -23.93
N GLY A 327 19.52 -49.17 -22.72
CA GLY A 327 20.27 -49.66 -21.56
C GLY A 327 20.94 -48.58 -20.69
N ASP A 328 20.91 -47.30 -21.08
CA ASP A 328 21.43 -46.21 -20.25
C ASP A 328 20.45 -45.87 -19.11
N LYS A 329 20.70 -46.51 -17.96
CA LYS A 329 19.93 -46.28 -16.73
C LYS A 329 20.13 -44.86 -16.18
N GLY A 330 21.26 -44.22 -16.44
CA GLY A 330 21.53 -42.85 -15.99
C GLY A 330 20.67 -41.84 -16.74
N CYS A 331 20.55 -41.99 -18.05
CA CYS A 331 19.72 -41.13 -18.90
C CYS A 331 18.22 -41.31 -18.63
N THR A 332 17.76 -42.55 -18.51
CA THR A 332 16.34 -42.87 -18.27
C THR A 332 15.85 -42.41 -16.90
N GLN A 333 16.74 -42.31 -15.90
CA GLN A 333 16.43 -41.73 -14.59
C GLN A 333 16.48 -40.20 -14.55
N ALA A 334 17.04 -39.55 -15.57
CA ALA A 334 17.06 -38.09 -15.63
C ALA A 334 15.65 -37.55 -15.92
N PRO A 335 15.34 -36.28 -15.58
CA PRO A 335 14.06 -35.66 -15.94
C PRO A 335 13.77 -35.71 -17.45
N ASN A 336 12.53 -36.05 -17.83
CA ASN A 336 12.03 -35.98 -19.21
C ASN A 336 11.97 -34.53 -19.71
N SER A 337 11.56 -33.61 -18.83
CA SER A 337 11.58 -32.18 -19.11
C SER A 337 11.90 -31.36 -17.86
N ILE A 338 12.53 -30.21 -18.09
CA ILE A 338 12.87 -29.23 -17.07
C ILE A 338 12.17 -27.92 -17.44
N SER A 339 11.36 -27.39 -16.54
CA SER A 339 10.69 -26.10 -16.69
C SER A 339 11.25 -25.08 -15.70
N PHE A 340 11.36 -23.83 -16.14
CA PHE A 340 11.88 -22.72 -15.34
C PHE A 340 10.73 -21.75 -15.08
N HIS A 341 10.62 -21.28 -13.85
CA HIS A 341 9.62 -20.30 -13.43
C HIS A 341 10.28 -19.28 -12.52
N PHE A 342 9.94 -18.01 -12.73
CA PHE A 342 10.42 -16.91 -11.90
C PHE A 342 9.23 -16.26 -11.20
N LEU A 343 9.33 -16.09 -9.89
CA LEU A 343 8.31 -15.46 -9.06
C LEU A 343 8.90 -14.27 -8.34
N SER A 344 8.24 -13.12 -8.44
CA SER A 344 8.54 -11.94 -7.64
C SER A 344 7.67 -11.95 -6.38
N VAL A 345 8.28 -11.69 -5.23
CA VAL A 345 7.58 -11.68 -3.94
C VAL A 345 8.09 -10.58 -3.01
N VAL A 346 7.22 -10.09 -2.12
CA VAL A 346 7.59 -9.10 -1.10
C VAL A 346 8.35 -9.74 0.06
N SER A 347 9.13 -8.94 0.79
CA SER A 347 9.82 -9.36 2.01
C SER A 347 8.83 -9.74 3.11
N ASN A 348 9.25 -10.65 3.99
CA ASN A 348 8.57 -10.99 5.24
C ASN A 348 7.10 -11.44 5.05
N MET A 349 6.81 -12.10 3.93
CA MET A 349 5.48 -12.68 3.69
C MET A 349 5.09 -13.65 4.80
N SER A 350 3.84 -13.56 5.23
CA SER A 350 3.25 -14.52 6.16
C SER A 350 3.38 -15.94 5.63
N ALA A 351 3.81 -16.86 6.49
CA ALA A 351 3.84 -18.29 6.22
C ALA A 351 2.90 -19.02 7.20
N PRO A 352 2.23 -20.12 6.80
CA PRO A 352 2.36 -20.80 5.51
C PRO A 352 1.61 -20.13 4.36
N ARG A 353 2.21 -20.10 3.16
CA ARG A 353 1.59 -19.48 1.96
C ARG A 353 1.85 -20.31 0.69
N VAL A 354 0.83 -20.43 -0.16
CA VAL A 354 0.96 -21.06 -1.47
C VAL A 354 1.73 -20.14 -2.41
N LEU A 355 2.83 -20.64 -2.98
CA LEU A 355 3.68 -19.90 -3.92
C LEU A 355 3.42 -20.32 -5.36
N PHE A 356 3.37 -21.64 -5.61
CA PHE A 356 3.30 -22.17 -6.96
C PHE A 356 2.54 -23.49 -6.98
N ARG A 357 1.83 -23.77 -8.07
CA ARG A 357 1.17 -25.06 -8.29
C ARG A 357 1.74 -25.72 -9.52
N VAL A 358 2.17 -26.97 -9.36
CA VAL A 358 2.66 -27.82 -10.45
C VAL A 358 1.56 -28.83 -10.77
N SER A 359 1.17 -28.92 -12.04
CA SER A 359 0.16 -29.86 -12.50
C SER A 359 0.67 -30.72 -13.64
N ALA A 360 0.39 -32.01 -13.60
CA ALA A 360 0.62 -32.89 -14.75
C ALA A 360 -0.45 -32.63 -15.82
N ALA A 361 -0.02 -32.39 -17.06
CA ALA A 361 -0.94 -32.16 -18.19
C ALA A 361 -1.62 -33.47 -18.66
N ARG A 362 -0.90 -34.59 -18.56
CA ARG A 362 -1.40 -35.94 -18.82
C ARG A 362 -0.74 -36.87 -17.81
N VAL A 363 -1.49 -37.89 -17.39
CA VAL A 363 -1.00 -38.93 -16.48
C VAL A 363 -1.29 -40.26 -17.14
N LEU A 364 -0.22 -40.92 -17.57
CA LEU A 364 -0.20 -42.25 -18.17
C LEU A 364 -0.07 -43.34 -17.09
N GLY A 365 0.60 -43.04 -15.97
CA GLY A 365 0.70 -43.94 -14.82
C GLY A 365 -0.46 -43.81 -13.81
N ASP A 366 -0.45 -44.65 -12.77
CA ASP A 366 -1.48 -44.63 -11.72
C ASP A 366 -1.17 -43.64 -10.59
N THR A 367 0.12 -43.37 -10.35
CA THR A 367 0.58 -42.60 -9.18
C THR A 367 1.54 -41.48 -9.55
N LEU A 368 1.27 -40.28 -9.03
CA LEU A 368 2.18 -39.14 -9.07
C LEU A 368 2.74 -38.84 -7.69
N ARG A 369 4.07 -38.73 -7.60
CA ARG A 369 4.79 -38.28 -6.40
C ARG A 369 5.38 -36.90 -6.64
N PHE A 370 5.26 -36.04 -5.64
CA PHE A 370 5.83 -34.71 -5.66
C PHE A 370 6.83 -34.60 -4.51
N GLY A 371 8.00 -34.00 -4.78
CA GLY A 371 9.04 -33.83 -3.80
C GLY A 371 9.92 -32.62 -4.11
N LEU A 372 10.72 -32.23 -3.12
CA LEU A 372 11.80 -31.25 -3.31
C LEU A 372 13.08 -32.01 -3.65
N ALA A 373 13.58 -31.86 -4.88
CA ALA A 373 14.83 -32.46 -5.31
C ALA A 373 16.05 -31.70 -4.75
N GLY A 374 15.92 -30.38 -4.55
CA GLY A 374 17.05 -29.52 -4.19
C GLY A 374 16.72 -28.03 -4.21
N GLY A 375 17.75 -27.20 -4.00
CA GLY A 375 17.66 -25.75 -4.07
C GLY A 375 18.43 -25.01 -2.95
N ARG A 376 18.84 -23.76 -3.21
CA ARG A 376 19.54 -22.89 -2.24
C ARG A 376 18.63 -22.38 -1.09
N GLY A 377 17.38 -22.85 -1.00
CA GLY A 377 16.40 -22.46 0.04
C GLY A 377 15.87 -23.62 0.89
N ARG A 378 16.66 -24.67 1.14
CA ARG A 378 16.26 -25.78 2.01
C ARG A 378 15.81 -25.25 3.39
N GLY A 379 14.57 -25.58 3.79
CA GLY A 379 13.96 -25.14 5.06
C GLY A 379 12.90 -24.04 4.91
N HIS A 380 12.88 -23.29 3.80
CA HIS A 380 11.84 -22.28 3.52
C HIS A 380 10.66 -22.83 2.72
N PHE A 381 10.86 -23.95 2.03
CA PHE A 381 9.89 -24.51 1.11
C PHE A 381 9.45 -25.90 1.54
N SER A 382 8.18 -26.20 1.29
CA SER A 382 7.61 -27.55 1.37
C SER A 382 6.76 -27.81 0.14
N VAL A 383 6.72 -29.06 -0.31
CA VAL A 383 5.85 -29.47 -1.42
C VAL A 383 4.80 -30.41 -0.88
N GLN A 384 3.54 -30.07 -1.10
CA GLN A 384 2.40 -30.88 -0.70
C GLN A 384 1.56 -31.28 -1.91
N ARG A 385 1.07 -32.51 -1.91
CA ARG A 385 0.08 -32.95 -2.91
C ARG A 385 -1.27 -32.29 -2.58
N SER A 386 -1.79 -31.51 -3.54
CA SER A 386 -3.07 -30.77 -3.40
C SER A 386 -4.23 -31.45 -4.12
N GLY A 387 -3.95 -32.42 -5.00
CA GLY A 387 -4.96 -33.13 -5.78
C GLY A 387 -4.42 -34.39 -6.45
N ARG A 388 -5.21 -35.00 -7.34
CA ARG A 388 -4.79 -36.24 -8.05
C ARG A 388 -3.58 -36.01 -8.96
N GLN A 389 -3.53 -34.85 -9.60
CA GLN A 389 -2.52 -34.49 -10.61
C GLN A 389 -1.75 -33.21 -10.27
N THR A 390 -1.88 -32.70 -9.04
CA THR A 390 -1.40 -31.37 -8.66
C THR A 390 -0.57 -31.40 -7.38
N GLY A 391 0.64 -30.88 -7.47
CA GLY A 391 1.52 -30.54 -6.34
C GLY A 391 1.50 -29.03 -6.09
N THR A 392 1.70 -28.63 -4.83
CA THR A 392 1.74 -27.22 -4.43
C THR A 392 3.03 -26.96 -3.67
N LEU A 393 3.79 -25.97 -4.15
CA LEU A 393 4.94 -25.40 -3.46
C LEU A 393 4.44 -24.37 -2.45
N LEU A 394 4.77 -24.61 -1.20
CA LEU A 394 4.40 -23.80 -0.05
C LEU A 394 5.64 -23.13 0.53
N LEU A 395 5.50 -21.85 0.88
CA LEU A 395 6.39 -21.17 1.80
C LEU A 395 6.03 -21.62 3.22
N VAL A 396 6.98 -22.18 3.96
CA VAL A 396 6.79 -22.62 5.35
C VAL A 396 7.37 -21.66 6.38
N THR A 397 8.38 -20.89 6.01
CA THR A 397 8.99 -19.88 6.88
C THR A 397 9.13 -18.55 6.12
N PRO A 398 8.93 -17.40 6.78
CA PRO A 398 9.06 -16.11 6.13
C PRO A 398 10.49 -15.89 5.64
N ILE A 399 10.64 -15.21 4.51
CA ILE A 399 11.93 -14.87 3.93
C ILE A 399 12.10 -13.36 4.01
N LYS A 400 13.24 -12.91 4.54
CA LYS A 400 13.62 -11.49 4.48
C LYS A 400 14.39 -11.24 3.19
N GLY A 401 13.97 -10.23 2.43
CA GLY A 401 14.73 -9.76 1.29
C GLY A 401 15.79 -8.71 1.67
N PRO A 402 16.63 -8.28 0.71
CA PRO A 402 16.69 -8.77 -0.67
C PRO A 402 17.34 -10.16 -0.74
N ALA A 403 16.68 -11.11 -1.40
CA ALA A 403 17.18 -12.48 -1.52
C ALA A 403 16.73 -13.14 -2.82
N ALA A 404 17.57 -14.02 -3.37
CA ALA A 404 17.22 -14.87 -4.49
C ALA A 404 17.33 -16.34 -4.06
N LEU A 405 16.21 -17.06 -4.08
CA LEU A 405 16.13 -18.45 -3.67
C LEU A 405 15.64 -19.33 -4.81
N GLU A 406 16.13 -20.55 -4.89
CA GLU A 406 15.69 -21.54 -5.87
C GLU A 406 15.09 -22.74 -5.16
N ALA A 407 13.94 -23.20 -5.64
CA ALA A 407 13.27 -24.43 -5.24
C ALA A 407 13.12 -25.35 -6.45
N GLU A 408 13.67 -26.56 -6.35
CA GLU A 408 13.55 -27.58 -7.38
C GLU A 408 12.45 -28.57 -6.99
N VAL A 409 11.29 -28.46 -7.65
CA VAL A 409 10.15 -29.35 -7.45
C VAL A 409 10.23 -30.49 -8.45
N GLU A 410 10.38 -31.70 -7.95
CA GLU A 410 10.35 -32.92 -8.75
C GLU A 410 8.96 -33.55 -8.72
N MET A 411 8.48 -33.92 -9.90
CA MET A 411 7.29 -34.74 -10.09
C MET A 411 7.71 -36.07 -10.72
N SER A 412 7.47 -37.18 -10.03
CA SER A 412 7.74 -38.52 -10.53
C SER A 412 6.43 -39.23 -10.89
N GLU A 413 6.36 -39.81 -12.07
CA GLU A 413 5.25 -40.61 -12.55
C GLU A 413 5.58 -42.09 -12.41
N LEU A 414 4.68 -42.84 -11.77
CA LEU A 414 4.85 -44.26 -11.48
C LEU A 414 3.67 -45.09 -11.95
N GLU A 415 3.98 -46.27 -12.49
CA GLU A 415 3.03 -47.33 -12.83
C GLU A 415 3.45 -48.60 -12.09
N HIS A 416 2.55 -49.16 -11.27
CA HIS A 416 2.87 -50.33 -10.42
C HIS A 416 4.18 -50.18 -9.60
N ASN A 417 4.47 -48.99 -9.08
CA ASN A 417 5.73 -48.58 -8.43
C ASN A 417 7.00 -48.57 -9.31
N SER A 418 6.89 -48.85 -10.61
CA SER A 418 7.95 -48.62 -11.60
C SER A 418 7.95 -47.16 -12.04
N LEU A 419 9.13 -46.55 -12.17
CA LEU A 419 9.28 -45.17 -12.61
C LEU A 419 9.08 -45.07 -14.13
N LEU A 420 8.04 -44.37 -14.57
CA LEU A 420 7.79 -44.07 -15.98
C LEU A 420 8.52 -42.80 -16.43
N GLY A 421 8.59 -41.80 -15.56
CA GLY A 421 9.18 -40.51 -15.91
C GLY A 421 9.37 -39.60 -14.71
N ARG A 422 10.28 -38.65 -14.86
CA ARG A 422 10.51 -37.55 -13.91
C ARG A 422 10.38 -36.22 -14.63
N TYR A 423 9.89 -35.22 -13.92
CA TYR A 423 9.72 -33.87 -14.43
C TYR A 423 10.23 -32.91 -13.37
N LEU A 424 11.08 -31.98 -13.78
CA LEU A 424 11.69 -31.03 -12.86
C LEU A 424 11.14 -29.62 -13.13
N THR A 425 10.73 -28.95 -12.07
CA THR A 425 10.27 -27.56 -12.11
C THR A 425 11.20 -26.73 -11.23
N LYS A 426 12.03 -25.89 -11.84
CA LYS A 426 12.91 -24.95 -11.16
C LYS A 426 12.15 -23.65 -10.94
N VAL A 427 11.84 -23.33 -9.69
CA VAL A 427 11.16 -22.10 -9.31
C VAL A 427 12.17 -21.19 -8.61
N THR A 428 12.50 -20.08 -9.26
CA THR A 428 13.36 -19.04 -8.70
C THR A 428 12.50 -17.93 -8.13
N LEU A 429 12.70 -17.61 -6.85
CA LEU A 429 12.01 -16.55 -6.15
C LEU A 429 12.95 -15.35 -5.99
N PHE A 430 12.50 -14.19 -6.43
CA PHE A 430 13.12 -12.90 -6.18
C PHE A 430 12.35 -12.20 -5.06
N VAL A 431 12.99 -12.06 -3.90
CA VAL A 431 12.40 -11.44 -2.72
C VAL A 431 12.83 -9.98 -2.66
N SER A 432 11.84 -9.08 -2.70
CA SER A 432 12.03 -7.64 -2.57
C SER A 432 12.67 -7.26 -1.24
N PRO A 433 13.44 -6.16 -1.14
CA PRO A 433 13.79 -5.58 0.15
C PRO A 433 12.58 -4.98 0.90
N TYR A 434 11.45 -4.72 0.22
CA TYR A 434 10.27 -4.07 0.78
C TYR A 434 9.19 -5.08 1.19
N GLU A 435 8.39 -4.73 2.21
CA GLU A 435 7.31 -5.60 2.75
C GLU A 435 5.90 -5.26 2.21
N PHE A 436 5.76 -4.20 1.39
CA PHE A 436 4.47 -3.63 0.99
C PHE A 436 4.06 -3.94 -0.44
#